data_AF-A0A523MP23-F1
#
_entry.id   AF-A0A523MP23-F1
#
_cell.length_a   1.000
_cell.length_b   1.000
_cell.length_c   1.000
_cell.angle_alpha   90.00
_cell.angle_beta   90.00
_cell.angle_gamma   90.00
#
_symmetry.space_group_name_H-M   'P 1'
#
loop_
_entity.id
_entity.type
_entity.pdbx_description
1 polymer ?
#
loop_
_entity_poly.entity_id
_entity_poly.type
_entity_poly.pdbx_seq_one_letter_code
_entity_poly.pdbx_strand_id
1 'polypeptide(L)' 'MTRVMRMRVQVGEQKEWISLLPGGKPDTHRVISEDGEEFEFTDNKREPLEKQIDKILSERSKAVSD' A
#
# COMPACT_ATOMS: atom_id res chain seq x y z
N MET A 1 7.39 -19.25 -6.04
CA MET A 1 7.82 -18.44 -4.88
C MET A 1 7.42 -17.00 -5.13
N THR A 2 6.33 -16.52 -4.53
CA THR A 2 5.98 -15.10 -4.61
C THR A 2 6.89 -14.36 -3.64
N ARG A 3 7.80 -13.52 -4.17
CA ARG A 3 8.72 -12.75 -3.33
C ARG A 3 7.92 -11.63 -2.66
N VAL A 4 7.80 -11.70 -1.33
CA VAL A 4 7.25 -10.60 -0.54
C VAL A 4 8.28 -9.49 -0.50
N MET A 5 7.90 -8.29 -0.92
CA MET A 5 8.76 -7.11 -0.84
C MET A 5 8.34 -6.31 0.39
N ARG A 6 9.25 -6.09 1.34
CA ARG A 6 9.02 -5.14 2.43
C ARG A 6 9.44 -3.75 2.00
N MET A 7 8.56 -2.78 2.22
CA MET A 7 8.76 -1.40 1.81
C MET A 7 8.39 -0.47 2.95
N ARG A 8 9.17 0.61 3.11
CA ARG A 8 8.87 1.65 4.09
C ARG A 8 8.19 2.80 3.38
N VAL A 9 6.95 3.10 3.78
CA VAL A 9 6.16 4.19 3.21
C VAL A 9 5.88 5.23 4.29
N GLN A 10 5.72 6.48 3.86
CA GLN A 10 5.16 7.52 4.71
C GLN A 10 3.63 7.44 4.56
N VAL A 11 2.92 7.56 5.67
CA VAL A 11 1.45 7.60 5.74
C VAL A 11 1.09 8.79 6.62
N GLY A 12 0.69 9.89 6.00
CA GLY A 12 0.52 11.16 6.70
C GLY A 12 1.83 11.62 7.39
N GLU A 13 1.81 11.72 8.72
CA GLU A 13 2.97 12.11 9.54
C GLU A 13 3.81 10.92 10.04
N GLN A 14 3.33 9.69 9.86
CA GLN A 14 3.99 8.48 10.35
C GLN A 14 4.69 7.73 9.23
N LYS A 15 5.68 6.89 9.58
CA LYS A 15 6.35 5.99 8.65
C LYS A 15 6.10 4.55 9.07
N GLU A 16 5.58 3.75 8.14
CA GLU A 16 5.16 2.38 8.39
C GLU A 16 5.89 1.40 7.45
N TRP A 17 6.12 0.17 7.95
CA TRP A 17 6.62 -0.94 7.13
C TRP A 17 5.48 -1.78 6.57
N ILE A 18 5.26 -1.68 5.27
CA ILE A 18 4.28 -2.52 4.59
C ILE A 18 4.91 -3.76 3.96
N SER A 19 4.09 -4.79 3.80
CA SER A 19 4.41 -5.93 2.93
C SER A 19 3.66 -5.77 1.61
N LEU A 20 4.41 -5.78 0.52
CA LEU A 20 3.89 -5.65 -0.83
C LEU A 20 4.00 -7.00 -1.55
N LEU A 21 2.88 -7.41 -2.14
CA LEU A 21 2.71 -8.63 -2.91
C LEU A 21 2.17 -8.28 -4.31
N PRO A 22 2.45 -9.10 -5.34
CA PRO A 22 1.70 -9.01 -6.59
C PRO A 22 0.23 -9.36 -6.34
N GLY A 23 -0.66 -8.59 -6.96
CA GLY A 23 -2.10 -8.80 -6.88
C GLY A 23 -2.61 -9.92 -7.80
N GLY A 24 -3.93 -10.07 -7.85
CA GLY A 24 -4.58 -11.12 -8.65
C GLY A 24 -4.67 -10.82 -10.15
N LYS A 25 -4.34 -9.58 -10.56
CA LYS A 25 -4.42 -9.12 -11.95
C LYS A 25 -3.07 -8.53 -12.39
N PRO A 26 -2.84 -8.40 -13.71
CA PRO A 26 -1.71 -7.65 -14.22
C PRO A 26 -1.71 -6.23 -13.66
N ASP A 27 -0.53 -5.73 -13.31
CA ASP A 27 -0.32 -4.39 -12.78
C ASP A 27 -1.10 -4.09 -11.48
N THR A 28 -1.57 -5.11 -10.75
CA THR A 28 -2.12 -4.91 -9.39
C THR A 28 -1.12 -5.33 -8.33
N HIS A 29 -1.20 -4.65 -7.19
CA HIS A 29 -0.41 -4.91 -6.01
C HIS A 29 -1.31 -5.03 -4.80
N ARG A 30 -1.00 -6.02 -3.95
CA ARG A 30 -1.61 -6.17 -2.64
C ARG A 30 -0.67 -5.64 -1.58
N VAL A 31 -1.17 -4.74 -0.76
CA VAL A 31 -0.49 -4.15 0.38
C VAL A 31 -1.08 -4.75 1.64
N ILE A 32 -0.19 -5.09 2.57
CA ILE A 32 -0.52 -5.53 3.92
C ILE A 32 0.19 -4.56 4.87
N SER A 33 -0.58 -3.78 5.63
CA SER A 33 -0.07 -2.85 6.65
C SER A 33 0.48 -3.59 7.87
N GLU A 34 1.21 -2.89 8.75
CA GLU A 34 1.65 -3.49 10.03
C GLU A 34 0.48 -3.88 10.93
N ASP A 35 -0.62 -3.14 10.82
CA ASP A 35 -1.85 -3.37 11.59
C ASP A 35 -2.69 -4.54 11.05
N GLY A 36 -2.23 -5.19 9.98
CA GLY A 36 -2.90 -6.33 9.35
C GLY A 36 -4.03 -5.92 8.40
N GLU A 37 -4.14 -4.64 8.05
CA GLU A 37 -5.06 -4.19 7.02
C GLU A 37 -4.54 -4.60 5.64
N GLU A 38 -5.41 -5.21 4.84
CA GLU A 38 -5.06 -5.65 3.50
C GLU A 38 -5.88 -4.90 2.44
N PHE A 39 -5.23 -4.49 1.36
CA PHE A 39 -5.92 -4.01 0.17
C PHE A 39 -5.15 -4.27 -1.10
N GLU A 40 -5.88 -4.36 -2.21
CA GLU A 40 -5.33 -4.48 -3.54
C GLU A 40 -5.65 -3.21 -4.34
N PHE A 41 -4.65 -2.69 -5.06
CA PHE A 41 -4.81 -1.53 -5.94
C PHE A 41 -4.09 -1.78 -7.27
N THR A 42 -4.50 -1.05 -8.30
CA THR A 42 -3.85 -1.09 -9.63
C THR A 42 -2.76 -0.02 -9.69
N ASP A 43 -1.52 -0.41 -9.96
CA ASP A 43 -0.43 0.51 -10.24
C ASP A 43 -0.70 1.20 -11.59
N ASN A 44 -0.94 2.51 -11.51
CA ASN A 44 -1.21 3.31 -12.70
C ASN A 44 0.05 3.68 -13.50
N LYS A 45 1.25 3.35 -12.98
CA LYS A 45 2.58 3.65 -13.56
C LYS A 45 2.85 5.12 -13.86
N ARG A 46 1.98 6.03 -13.42
CA ARG A 46 2.12 7.49 -13.60
C ARG A 46 2.89 8.13 -12.45
N GLU A 47 2.82 7.54 -11.27
CA GLU A 47 3.51 8.01 -10.06
C GLU A 47 4.30 6.85 -9.43
N PRO A 48 5.36 7.15 -8.65
CA PRO A 48 6.06 6.14 -7.85
C PRO A 48 5.09 5.34 -6.98
N LEU A 49 5.34 4.03 -6.86
CA LEU A 49 4.47 3.10 -6.15
C LEU A 49 4.27 3.52 -4.69
N GLU A 50 5.32 4.04 -4.05
CA GLU A 50 5.31 4.55 -2.68
C GLU A 50 4.31 5.71 -2.51
N LYS A 51 4.23 6.62 -3.50
CA LYS A 51 3.29 7.75 -3.45
C LYS A 51 1.85 7.30 -3.64
N GLN A 52 1.62 6.29 -4.48
CA GLN A 52 0.28 5.73 -4.66
C GLN A 52 -0.21 5.07 -3.37
N ILE A 53 0.68 4.31 -2.72
CA ILE A 53 0.38 3.63 -1.45
C ILE A 53 0.15 4.63 -0.31
N ASP A 54 1.01 5.66 -0.19
CA ASP A 54 0.82 6.75 0.79
C ASP A 54 -0.55 7.41 0.65
N LYS A 55 -0.97 7.75 -0.58
CA LYS A 55 -2.29 8.33 -0.83
C LYS A 55 -3.41 7.42 -0.36
N ILE A 56 -3.39 6.14 -0.77
CA ILE A 56 -4.45 5.17 -0.43
C ILE A 56 -4.52 4.94 1.07
N LEU A 57 -3.38 4.73 1.73
CA LEU A 57 -3.31 4.55 3.18
C LEU A 57 -3.80 5.80 3.92
N SER A 58 -3.35 6.99 3.50
CA SER A 58 -3.78 8.27 4.08
C SER A 58 -5.29 8.51 3.93
N GLU A 59 -5.88 8.13 2.80
CA GLU A 59 -7.33 8.21 2.56
C GLU A 59 -8.11 7.24 3.46
N ARG A 60 -7.59 6.01 3.62
CA ARG A 60 -8.21 4.99 4.47
C ARG A 60 -8.13 5.31 5.96
N SER A 61 -6.99 5.79 6.45
CA SER A 61 -6.85 6.22 7.85
C SER A 61 -7.82 7.36 8.21
N LYS A 62 -8.06 8.28 7.27
CA LYS A 62 -9.06 9.35 7.46
C LYS A 62 -10.49 8.80 7.56
N ALA A 63 -10.83 7.79 6.77
CA ALA A 63 -12.18 7.22 6.75
C ALA A 63 -12.53 6.41 8.02
N VAL A 64 -11.54 5.92 8.78
CA VAL A 64 -11.76 5.16 10.02
C VAL A 64 -11.94 6.05 11.25
N SER A 65 -11.64 7.35 11.15
CA SER A 65 -11.69 8.30 12.28
C SER A 65 -12.98 9.12 12.37
N ASP A 66 -13.99 8.82 11.53
CA ASP A 66 -15.31 9.48 11.50
C ASP A 66 -16.40 8.63 12.19
#